data_AF-A0A7D9H3T5-F1
#
_entry.id   AF-A0A7D9H3T5-F1
#
_cell.length_a   1.000
_cell.length_b   1.000
_cell.length_c   1.000
_cell.angle_alpha   90.00
_cell.angle_beta   90.00
_cell.angle_gamma   90.00
#
_symmetry.space_group_name_H-M   'P 1'
#
loop_
_entity.id
_entity.type
_entity.pdbx_description
1 polymer ?
#
loop_
_entity_poly.entity_id
_entity_poly.type
_entity_poly.pdbx_seq_one_letter_code
_entity_poly.pdbx_strand_id
1 'polypeptide(L)'
;MKNSLPGPLGSVLTIAFLTGFLAACDGGDGTGLPPAGPLGPNFSEIQANVFTLNCATTGCHFGAGAPQGLRLDAASSFALLVGVASTEESSVLRVVPGDPDNSYLVQKLEGTASSGQQMPLNAPALPQSTIDVIRQWISDGAIDDRLPATDPIRVTSLSPVPGSILNQFPTQIIAAFSREPDASTVNGTTFILEASGGDTTFGDGNEITVAAASITVPLANPQTAVFDLTGIPLADETYRVRLLGSGPSMILDLAANALDGEFTAAFPSGDGSEGGDFESVFTVMSPLIMGPTLDAIQAAVFGPTCSTAGCHSGGGAALPTIMNLTSAQASFDNLVNIASLQMPGAIRVLPGDPDNSYLIHKLEGTAAVGDRMPAGSPNPLDPAVIAEIRQWIADGALR
;
A
#
# COMPACT_ATOMS: atom_id res chain seq x y z
N MET A 1 -24.84 -60.96 -26.26
CA MET A 1 -24.67 -60.22 -25.00
C MET A 1 -23.53 -60.86 -24.22
N LYS A 2 -22.51 -60.07 -23.80
CA LYS A 2 -21.33 -60.46 -22.98
C LYS A 2 -20.44 -61.51 -23.67
N ASN A 3 -19.12 -61.56 -23.57
CA ASN A 3 -18.06 -60.91 -22.79
C ASN A 3 -16.75 -61.25 -23.56
N SER A 4 -15.70 -60.42 -23.45
CA SER A 4 -14.32 -60.86 -23.11
C SER A 4 -13.30 -59.74 -23.37
N LEU A 5 -12.70 -59.25 -22.29
CA LEU A 5 -11.33 -58.66 -22.22
C LEU A 5 -10.36 -59.82 -21.84
N PRO A 6 -9.00 -59.66 -21.73
CA PRO A 6 -8.12 -58.49 -21.95
C PRO A 6 -6.79 -58.82 -22.70
N GLY A 7 -5.91 -57.83 -22.90
CA GLY A 7 -4.49 -58.05 -23.20
C GLY A 7 -3.69 -56.74 -23.37
N PRO A 8 -2.67 -56.45 -22.54
CA PRO A 8 -2.00 -55.15 -22.47
C PRO A 8 -0.70 -55.11 -23.30
N LEU A 9 -0.37 -53.96 -23.90
CA LEU A 9 0.94 -53.74 -24.51
C LEU A 9 1.45 -52.32 -24.22
N GLY A 10 2.46 -52.27 -23.34
CA GLY A 10 3.74 -51.57 -23.58
C GLY A 10 3.74 -50.05 -23.66
N SER A 11 4.03 -49.40 -22.52
CA SER A 11 4.61 -48.06 -22.49
C SER A 11 5.96 -48.04 -23.21
N VAL A 12 6.08 -47.24 -24.28
CA VAL A 12 7.37 -46.84 -24.86
C VAL A 12 7.61 -45.38 -24.54
N LEU A 13 8.56 -45.16 -23.64
CA LEU A 13 9.14 -43.89 -23.27
C LEU A 13 9.85 -43.28 -24.49
N THR A 14 9.30 -42.19 -25.05
CA THR A 14 9.93 -41.45 -26.14
C THR A 14 10.65 -40.23 -25.57
N ILE A 15 11.98 -40.26 -25.63
CA ILE A 15 12.87 -39.14 -25.31
C ILE A 15 12.87 -38.21 -26.53
N ALA A 16 12.25 -37.04 -26.40
CA ALA A 16 12.33 -35.98 -27.40
C ALA A 16 13.69 -35.27 -27.30
N PHE A 17 14.56 -35.52 -28.28
CA PHE A 17 15.78 -34.74 -28.50
C PHE A 17 15.42 -33.33 -28.97
N LEU A 18 15.74 -32.34 -28.14
CA LEU A 18 15.64 -30.92 -28.47
C LEU A 18 16.81 -30.55 -29.41
N THR A 19 16.59 -30.61 -30.72
CA THR A 19 17.57 -30.12 -31.71
C THR A 19 17.56 -28.59 -31.72
N GLY A 20 18.66 -28.01 -31.23
CA GLY A 20 18.94 -26.59 -31.30
C GLY A 20 19.05 -26.11 -32.74
N PHE A 21 18.20 -25.16 -33.11
CA PHE A 21 18.36 -24.35 -34.31
C PHE A 21 19.33 -23.21 -33.98
N LEU A 22 20.58 -23.33 -34.45
CA LEU A 22 21.47 -22.21 -34.65
C LEU A 22 20.99 -21.47 -35.92
N ALA A 23 20.25 -20.38 -35.73
CA ALA A 23 20.01 -19.43 -36.81
C ALA A 23 21.33 -18.73 -37.13
N ALA A 24 21.74 -18.88 -38.40
CA ALA A 24 22.91 -18.27 -38.97
C ALA A 24 22.85 -16.75 -38.87
N CYS A 25 24.00 -16.14 -38.58
CA CYS A 25 24.23 -14.72 -38.70
C CYS A 25 24.11 -14.35 -40.18
N ASP A 26 23.03 -13.68 -40.57
CA ASP A 26 22.95 -12.96 -41.84
C ASP A 26 23.36 -11.51 -41.63
N GLY A 27 24.03 -10.94 -42.63
CA GLY A 27 24.75 -9.67 -42.57
C GLY A 27 23.87 -8.48 -42.23
N GLY A 28 24.31 -7.67 -41.26
CA GLY A 28 23.62 -6.44 -40.86
C GLY A 28 23.86 -5.29 -41.82
N ASP A 29 22.81 -4.88 -42.52
CA ASP A 29 22.74 -3.63 -43.29
C ASP A 29 22.34 -2.47 -42.37
N GLY A 30 23.30 -2.03 -41.55
CA GLY A 30 23.54 -0.60 -41.24
C GLY A 30 22.39 0.36 -40.88
N THR A 31 21.34 -0.03 -40.17
CA THR A 31 20.44 0.93 -39.49
C THR A 31 20.26 0.57 -38.02
N GLY A 32 21.22 1.01 -37.21
CA GLY A 32 21.09 0.97 -35.75
C GLY A 32 19.99 1.92 -35.30
N LEU A 33 18.79 1.37 -35.10
CA LEU A 33 17.79 1.95 -34.22
C LEU A 33 17.76 1.11 -32.93
N PRO A 34 17.87 1.73 -31.74
CA PRO A 34 17.52 1.03 -30.51
C PRO A 34 16.03 0.62 -30.60
N PRO A 35 15.63 -0.49 -29.98
CA PRO A 35 14.23 -0.90 -30.01
C PRO A 35 13.37 0.21 -29.42
N ALA A 36 12.47 0.76 -30.23
CA ALA A 36 11.40 1.63 -29.77
C ALA A 36 10.66 0.90 -28.64
N GLY A 37 10.31 1.62 -27.57
CA GLY A 37 9.27 1.12 -26.66
C GLY A 37 8.01 0.75 -27.46
N PRO A 38 7.09 -0.04 -26.89
CA PRO A 38 5.84 -0.37 -27.59
C PRO A 38 5.16 0.93 -28.04
N LEU A 39 5.00 1.10 -29.36
CA LEU A 39 4.26 2.23 -29.94
C LEU A 39 2.76 1.92 -29.81
N GLY A 40 2.10 2.58 -28.86
CA GLY A 40 0.67 2.56 -28.63
C GLY A 40 -0.02 3.88 -29.03
N PRO A 41 -1.36 3.93 -28.98
CA PRO A 41 -2.18 5.05 -29.45
C PRO A 41 -2.19 6.25 -28.49
N ASN A 42 -1.07 6.51 -27.82
CA ASN A 42 -0.88 7.65 -26.92
C ASN A 42 -0.15 8.78 -27.66
N PHE A 43 -0.57 10.04 -27.46
CA PHE A 43 0.06 11.17 -28.15
C PHE A 43 1.52 11.33 -27.76
N SER A 44 1.88 11.10 -26.49
CA SER A 44 3.26 11.13 -26.00
C SER A 44 4.17 10.12 -26.71
N GLU A 45 3.67 8.91 -26.97
CA GLU A 45 4.38 7.84 -27.67
C GLU A 45 4.49 8.11 -29.18
N ILE A 46 3.42 8.59 -29.82
CA ILE A 46 3.42 9.04 -31.22
C ILE A 46 4.39 10.22 -31.39
N GLN A 47 4.38 11.17 -30.45
CA GLN A 47 5.30 12.30 -30.46
C GLN A 47 6.75 11.83 -30.37
N ALA A 48 7.08 10.97 -29.41
CA ALA A 48 8.44 10.53 -29.16
C ALA A 48 8.98 9.63 -30.28
N ASN A 49 8.18 8.68 -30.75
CA ASN A 49 8.64 7.60 -31.63
C ASN A 49 8.32 7.83 -33.12
N VAL A 50 7.38 8.72 -33.45
CA VAL A 50 7.01 9.01 -34.83
C VAL A 50 7.35 10.45 -35.19
N PHE A 51 6.71 11.44 -34.58
CA PHE A 51 6.85 12.84 -34.99
C PHE A 51 8.26 13.35 -34.78
N THR A 52 8.84 13.14 -33.59
CA THR A 52 10.18 13.64 -33.28
C THR A 52 11.24 13.03 -34.18
N LEU A 53 11.13 11.73 -34.47
CA LEU A 53 12.16 11.00 -35.22
C LEU A 53 12.05 11.19 -36.74
N ASN A 54 10.83 11.27 -37.29
CA ASN A 54 10.62 11.19 -38.73
C ASN A 54 10.11 12.51 -39.35
N CYS A 55 9.51 13.39 -38.55
CA CYS A 55 8.77 14.55 -39.08
C CYS A 55 9.34 15.88 -38.60
N ALA A 56 9.67 15.98 -37.31
CA ALA A 56 10.21 17.18 -36.66
C ALA A 56 11.73 17.28 -36.85
N THR A 57 12.19 17.09 -38.08
CA THR A 57 13.58 17.25 -38.49
C THR A 57 13.79 18.61 -39.16
N THR A 58 15.02 19.12 -39.09
CA THR A 58 15.38 20.41 -39.71
C THR A 58 15.06 20.41 -41.21
N GLY A 59 14.27 21.38 -41.66
CA GLY A 59 13.83 21.51 -43.06
C GLY A 59 12.51 20.79 -43.37
N CYS A 60 11.99 19.99 -42.45
CA CYS A 60 10.65 19.42 -42.50
C CYS A 60 9.78 20.16 -41.48
N HIS A 61 9.31 19.53 -40.40
CA HIS A 61 8.39 20.14 -39.44
C HIS A 61 9.06 20.61 -38.15
N PHE A 62 10.21 21.27 -38.24
CA PHE A 62 10.97 21.74 -37.08
C PHE A 62 11.35 23.22 -37.17
N GLY A 63 11.21 23.94 -36.06
CA GLY A 63 11.65 25.33 -35.91
C GLY A 63 10.86 26.34 -36.74
N ALA A 64 11.34 27.58 -36.78
CA ALA A 64 10.64 28.70 -37.42
C ALA A 64 10.55 28.59 -38.95
N GLY A 65 11.39 27.76 -39.58
CA GLY A 65 11.42 27.55 -41.03
C GLY A 65 10.52 26.42 -41.53
N ALA A 66 9.70 25.81 -40.67
CA ALA A 66 8.85 24.70 -41.07
C ALA A 66 7.85 25.11 -42.17
N PRO A 67 7.73 24.34 -43.29
CA PRO A 67 6.80 24.63 -44.36
C PRO A 67 5.37 24.76 -43.84
N GLN A 68 4.61 25.71 -44.43
CA GLN A 68 3.22 26.00 -44.06
C GLN A 68 3.02 26.37 -42.58
N GLY A 69 4.10 26.69 -41.85
CA GLY A 69 4.08 27.01 -40.43
C GLY A 69 3.75 25.83 -39.51
N LEU A 70 3.72 24.58 -40.00
CA LEU A 70 3.42 23.42 -39.19
C LEU A 70 4.69 22.89 -38.53
N ARG A 71 4.80 23.06 -37.21
CA ARG A 71 5.87 22.45 -36.41
C ARG A 71 5.34 21.23 -35.64
N LEU A 72 6.09 20.14 -35.69
CA LEU A 72 5.76 18.87 -35.04
C LEU A 72 6.73 18.51 -33.91
N ASP A 73 7.54 19.47 -33.46
CA ASP A 73 8.29 19.35 -32.21
C ASP A 73 7.36 19.24 -31.00
N ALA A 74 7.85 18.63 -29.92
CA ALA A 74 7.05 18.31 -28.73
C ALA A 74 6.36 19.54 -28.10
N ALA A 75 6.92 20.74 -28.25
CA ALA A 75 6.31 21.95 -27.68
C ALA A 75 5.13 22.48 -28.50
N SER A 76 4.94 22.01 -29.75
CA SER A 76 4.07 22.67 -30.73
C SER A 76 3.05 21.74 -31.39
N SER A 77 3.43 20.48 -31.57
CA SER A 77 2.74 19.51 -32.42
C SER A 77 1.24 19.41 -32.15
N PHE A 78 0.85 19.18 -30.89
CA PHE A 78 -0.56 19.00 -30.53
C PHE A 78 -1.40 20.22 -30.88
N ALA A 79 -0.98 21.40 -30.39
CA ALA A 79 -1.66 22.66 -30.59
C ALA A 79 -1.76 23.09 -32.06
N LEU A 80 -0.87 22.60 -32.92
CA LEU A 80 -0.87 22.88 -34.35
C LEU A 80 -1.56 21.79 -35.20
N LEU A 81 -1.91 20.65 -34.60
CA LEU A 81 -2.57 19.53 -35.29
C LEU A 81 -4.07 19.45 -34.96
N VAL A 82 -4.40 19.35 -33.68
CA VAL A 82 -5.74 18.94 -33.25
C VAL A 82 -6.71 20.11 -33.35
N GLY A 83 -7.77 19.95 -34.15
CA GLY A 83 -8.77 21.00 -34.35
C GLY A 83 -8.31 22.17 -35.23
N VAL A 84 -7.12 22.10 -35.83
CA VAL A 84 -6.54 23.20 -36.62
C VAL A 84 -6.76 22.98 -38.11
N ALA A 85 -7.23 24.00 -38.84
CA ALA A 85 -7.41 23.92 -40.29
C ALA A 85 -6.08 23.69 -41.03
N SER A 86 -6.11 22.89 -42.10
CA SER A 86 -4.94 22.71 -42.97
C SER A 86 -4.66 24.00 -43.77
N THR A 87 -3.38 24.33 -43.92
CA THR A 87 -2.97 25.50 -44.72
C THR A 87 -3.08 25.22 -46.22
N GLU A 88 -2.86 23.97 -46.63
CA GLU A 88 -2.93 23.56 -48.03
C GLU A 88 -4.37 23.32 -48.49
N GLU A 89 -5.26 22.95 -47.56
CA GLU A 89 -6.67 22.65 -47.82
C GLU A 89 -7.54 23.19 -46.68
N SER A 90 -7.91 24.48 -46.75
CA SER A 90 -8.57 25.18 -45.64
C SER A 90 -9.94 24.61 -45.21
N SER A 91 -10.56 23.76 -46.03
CA SER A 91 -11.85 23.11 -45.75
C SER A 91 -11.73 21.85 -44.88
N VAL A 92 -10.52 21.38 -44.58
CA VAL A 92 -10.28 20.19 -43.74
C VAL A 92 -9.38 20.52 -42.55
N LEU A 93 -9.58 19.81 -41.43
CA LEU A 93 -8.71 19.93 -40.27
C LEU A 93 -7.51 18.99 -40.40
N ARG A 94 -6.37 19.42 -39.84
CA ARG A 94 -5.14 18.63 -39.76
C ARG A 94 -5.39 17.34 -39.00
N VAL A 95 -6.06 17.43 -37.85
CA VAL A 95 -6.63 16.29 -37.11
C VAL A 95 -8.06 16.63 -36.68
N VAL A 96 -9.00 15.76 -37.02
CA VAL A 96 -10.40 15.76 -36.57
C VAL A 96 -10.52 14.70 -35.46
N PRO A 97 -10.67 15.09 -34.17
CA PRO A 97 -10.91 14.15 -33.09
C PRO A 97 -12.07 13.19 -33.41
N GLY A 98 -11.84 11.89 -33.25
CA GLY A 98 -12.82 10.83 -33.50
C GLY A 98 -13.00 10.43 -34.97
N ASP A 99 -12.35 11.10 -35.92
CA ASP A 99 -12.52 10.85 -37.36
C ASP A 99 -11.17 10.82 -38.11
N PRO A 100 -10.49 9.65 -38.14
CA PRO A 100 -9.22 9.51 -38.83
C PRO A 100 -9.34 9.66 -40.36
N ASP A 101 -10.45 9.25 -40.97
CA ASP A 101 -10.60 9.29 -42.44
C ASP A 101 -10.72 10.73 -42.97
N ASN A 102 -11.36 11.61 -42.20
CA ASN A 102 -11.45 13.04 -42.53
C ASN A 102 -10.29 13.88 -41.96
N SER A 103 -9.30 13.26 -41.30
CA SER A 103 -8.12 13.94 -40.78
C SER A 103 -7.04 14.09 -41.85
N TYR A 104 -6.67 15.32 -42.20
CA TYR A 104 -5.69 15.60 -43.26
C TYR A 104 -4.31 14.99 -42.98
N LEU A 105 -3.92 14.85 -41.70
CA LEU A 105 -2.69 14.16 -41.30
C LEU A 105 -2.67 12.71 -41.82
N VAL A 106 -3.76 11.96 -41.66
CA VAL A 106 -3.87 10.56 -42.11
C VAL A 106 -3.84 10.50 -43.64
N GLN A 107 -4.59 11.39 -44.30
CA GLN A 107 -4.61 11.48 -45.76
C GLN A 107 -3.20 11.76 -46.34
N LYS A 108 -2.40 12.60 -45.68
CA LYS A 108 -1.01 12.87 -46.04
C LYS A 108 -0.11 11.64 -45.83
N LEU A 109 -0.30 10.89 -44.76
CA LEU A 109 0.50 9.69 -44.46
C LEU A 109 0.16 8.53 -45.41
N GLU A 110 -1.11 8.38 -45.80
CA GLU A 110 -1.59 7.34 -46.72
C GLU A 110 -1.45 7.72 -48.20
N GLY A 111 -1.14 8.99 -48.50
CA GLY A 111 -0.99 9.48 -49.86
C GLY A 111 -2.31 9.71 -50.60
N THR A 112 -3.42 9.85 -49.88
CA THR A 112 -4.77 10.06 -50.41
C THR A 112 -5.21 11.52 -50.38
N ALA A 113 -4.39 12.42 -49.82
CA ALA A 113 -4.67 13.85 -49.76
C ALA A 113 -4.86 14.47 -51.15
N SER A 114 -5.79 15.43 -51.26
CA SER A 114 -6.13 16.12 -52.51
C SER A 114 -5.03 17.03 -53.06
N SER A 115 -4.09 17.44 -52.21
CA SER A 115 -3.01 18.38 -52.56
C SER A 115 -1.70 18.00 -51.86
N GLY A 116 -0.60 18.33 -52.51
CA GLY A 116 0.77 17.99 -52.12
C GLY A 116 1.11 16.50 -52.29
N GLN A 117 2.30 16.11 -51.83
CA GLN A 117 2.77 14.72 -51.90
C GLN A 117 2.58 13.97 -50.57
N GLN A 118 2.64 12.64 -50.64
CA GLN A 118 2.62 11.76 -49.47
C GLN A 118 3.77 12.09 -48.51
N MET A 119 3.48 12.08 -47.21
CA MET A 119 4.46 12.25 -46.15
C MET A 119 4.81 10.89 -45.53
N PRO A 120 6.07 10.66 -45.12
CA PRO A 120 7.19 11.60 -45.13
C PRO A 120 7.76 11.85 -46.54
N LEU A 121 8.00 13.11 -46.90
CA LEU A 121 8.47 13.49 -48.24
C LEU A 121 9.91 13.01 -48.47
N ASN A 122 10.17 12.43 -49.66
CA ASN A 122 11.50 11.92 -50.05
C ASN A 122 12.07 10.82 -49.12
N ALA A 123 11.21 10.16 -48.34
CA ALA A 123 11.55 9.01 -47.53
C ALA A 123 10.52 7.89 -47.76
N PRO A 124 10.81 6.64 -47.36
CA PRO A 124 9.82 5.58 -47.39
C PRO A 124 8.56 5.97 -46.62
N ALA A 125 7.40 5.55 -47.10
CA ALA A 125 6.14 5.68 -46.37
C ALA A 125 6.26 4.99 -45.00
N LEU A 126 5.57 5.54 -44.00
CA LEU A 126 5.49 4.89 -42.69
C LEU A 126 4.84 3.50 -42.83
N PRO A 127 5.25 2.49 -42.04
CA PRO A 127 4.58 1.20 -42.02
C PRO A 127 3.09 1.37 -41.69
N GLN A 128 2.22 0.58 -42.32
CA GLN A 128 0.79 0.66 -42.08
C GLN A 128 0.44 0.50 -40.59
N SER A 129 1.13 -0.38 -39.86
CA SER A 129 0.93 -0.55 -38.41
C SER A 129 1.21 0.72 -37.59
N THR A 130 2.14 1.58 -38.04
CA THR A 130 2.40 2.89 -37.41
C THR A 130 1.28 3.88 -37.73
N ILE A 131 0.80 3.86 -38.97
CA ILE A 131 -0.34 4.68 -39.39
C ILE A 131 -1.60 4.27 -38.61
N ASP A 132 -1.82 2.96 -38.43
CA ASP A 132 -2.96 2.41 -37.66
C ASP A 132 -2.95 2.88 -36.20
N VAL A 133 -1.78 3.01 -35.57
CA VAL A 133 -1.65 3.58 -34.22
C VAL A 133 -2.07 5.06 -34.19
N ILE A 134 -1.65 5.86 -35.18
CA ILE A 134 -2.07 7.26 -35.30
C ILE A 134 -3.58 7.35 -35.56
N ARG A 135 -4.12 6.48 -36.43
CA ARG A 135 -5.56 6.39 -36.68
C ARG A 135 -6.32 6.02 -35.41
N GLN A 136 -5.79 5.12 -34.60
CA GLN A 136 -6.39 4.71 -33.34
C GLN A 136 -6.39 5.86 -32.33
N TRP A 137 -5.26 6.56 -32.16
CA TRP A 137 -5.20 7.77 -31.32
C TRP A 137 -6.23 8.83 -31.74
N ILE A 138 -6.39 9.07 -33.05
CA ILE A 138 -7.41 9.98 -33.55
C ILE A 138 -8.83 9.45 -33.25
N SER A 139 -9.07 8.16 -33.49
CA SER A 139 -10.36 7.50 -33.18
C SER A 139 -10.71 7.60 -31.70
N ASP A 140 -9.71 7.53 -30.81
CA ASP A 140 -9.85 7.67 -29.36
C ASP A 140 -10.03 9.13 -28.90
N GLY A 141 -10.23 10.06 -29.84
CA GLY A 141 -10.53 11.46 -29.57
C GLY A 141 -9.32 12.39 -29.64
N ALA A 142 -8.18 11.93 -30.16
CA ALA A 142 -6.96 12.72 -30.33
C ALA A 142 -6.54 13.45 -29.03
N ILE A 143 -6.56 12.74 -27.90
CA ILE A 143 -6.28 13.27 -26.56
C ILE A 143 -4.78 13.56 -26.41
N ASP A 144 -4.42 14.68 -25.78
CA ASP A 144 -3.04 14.94 -25.34
C ASP A 144 -2.83 14.31 -23.96
N ASP A 145 -2.28 13.10 -23.91
CA ASP A 145 -1.94 12.41 -22.65
C ASP A 145 -0.73 13.04 -21.93
N ARG A 146 -0.13 14.10 -22.49
CA ARG A 146 0.86 14.95 -21.81
C ARG A 146 0.20 16.11 -21.07
N LEU A 147 -1.06 16.40 -21.37
CA LEU A 147 -1.90 17.24 -20.53
C LEU A 147 -2.43 16.36 -19.39
N PRO A 148 -2.46 16.88 -18.16
CA PRO A 148 -3.07 16.11 -17.09
C PRO A 148 -4.55 15.82 -17.36
N ALA A 149 -5.03 14.66 -16.92
CA ALA A 149 -6.40 14.23 -17.12
C ALA A 149 -7.41 15.16 -16.41
N THR A 150 -8.50 15.52 -17.09
CA THR A 150 -9.55 16.43 -16.58
C THR A 150 -10.51 15.80 -15.57
N ASP A 151 -10.46 14.48 -15.41
CA ASP A 151 -11.26 13.81 -14.40
C ASP A 151 -10.60 14.00 -13.02
N PRO A 152 -11.37 14.22 -11.94
CA PRO A 152 -10.82 14.41 -10.61
C PRO A 152 -9.97 13.25 -10.12
N ILE A 153 -8.98 13.55 -9.28
CA ILE A 153 -8.31 12.54 -8.45
C ILE A 153 -9.31 11.99 -7.43
N ARG A 154 -9.28 10.68 -7.16
CA ARG A 154 -10.20 9.99 -6.24
C ARG A 154 -9.40 9.11 -5.28
N VAL A 155 -9.94 8.84 -4.10
CA VAL A 155 -9.44 7.80 -3.20
C VAL A 155 -9.87 6.44 -3.73
N THR A 156 -8.94 5.52 -3.96
CA THR A 156 -9.21 4.17 -4.47
C THR A 156 -9.17 3.10 -3.40
N SER A 157 -8.47 3.37 -2.29
CA SER A 157 -8.50 2.54 -1.09
C SER A 157 -7.97 3.29 0.12
N LEU A 158 -8.29 2.79 1.32
CA LEU A 158 -7.75 3.26 2.58
C LEU A 158 -7.36 2.06 3.46
N SER A 159 -6.23 2.18 4.13
CA SER A 159 -5.81 1.30 5.23
C SER A 159 -5.58 2.15 6.47
N PRO A 160 -6.21 1.87 7.63
CA PRO A 160 -7.18 0.80 7.87
C PRO A 160 -8.44 0.90 6.99
N VAL A 161 -9.10 -0.23 6.77
CA VAL A 161 -10.33 -0.29 5.99
C VAL A 161 -11.43 0.54 6.69
N PRO A 162 -12.19 1.39 5.97
CA PRO A 162 -13.31 2.12 6.54
C PRO A 162 -14.29 1.21 7.30
N GLY A 163 -14.67 1.62 8.51
CA GLY A 163 -15.57 0.91 9.40
C GLY A 163 -14.94 -0.29 10.13
N SER A 164 -13.64 -0.55 9.95
CA SER A 164 -12.97 -1.66 10.63
C SER A 164 -12.80 -1.44 12.13
N ILE A 165 -12.75 -2.54 12.88
CA ILE A 165 -12.36 -2.58 14.29
C ILE A 165 -11.00 -3.26 14.36
N LEU A 166 -10.01 -2.56 14.90
CA LEU A 166 -8.62 -3.01 15.03
C LEU A 166 -8.37 -3.48 16.45
N ASN A 167 -7.70 -4.63 16.57
CA ASN A 167 -7.22 -5.20 17.84
C ASN A 167 -5.76 -4.83 18.15
N GLN A 168 -5.20 -3.90 17.39
CA GLN A 168 -3.86 -3.36 17.60
C GLN A 168 -3.82 -1.95 17.02
N PHE A 169 -2.99 -1.09 17.61
CA PHE A 169 -2.77 0.25 17.11
C PHE A 169 -2.10 0.20 15.73
N PRO A 170 -2.64 0.87 14.71
CA PRO A 170 -1.98 0.97 13.42
C PRO A 170 -0.74 1.85 13.54
N THR A 171 0.37 1.45 12.91
CA THR A 171 1.58 2.26 12.83
C THR A 171 1.53 3.30 11.72
N GLN A 172 0.54 3.22 10.83
CA GLN A 172 0.33 4.15 9.73
C GLN A 172 -1.10 4.06 9.18
N ILE A 173 -1.53 5.13 8.52
CA ILE A 173 -2.72 5.16 7.66
C ILE A 173 -2.23 5.41 6.23
N ILE A 174 -2.74 4.64 5.27
CA ILE A 174 -2.38 4.76 3.86
C ILE A 174 -3.65 5.06 3.06
N ALA A 175 -3.65 6.19 2.35
CA ALA A 175 -4.64 6.48 1.32
C ALA A 175 -4.02 6.20 -0.05
N ALA A 176 -4.70 5.41 -0.88
CA ALA A 176 -4.33 5.24 -2.29
C ALA A 176 -5.27 6.07 -3.16
N PHE A 177 -4.73 6.61 -4.25
CA PHE A 177 -5.44 7.49 -5.15
C PHE A 177 -5.54 6.89 -6.56
N SER A 178 -6.43 7.43 -7.40
CA SER A 178 -6.57 7.04 -8.81
C SER A 178 -5.38 7.45 -9.67
N ARG A 179 -4.56 8.38 -9.17
CA ARG A 179 -3.34 8.92 -9.80
C ARG A 179 -2.46 9.57 -8.73
N GLU A 180 -1.31 10.08 -9.15
CA GLU A 180 -0.36 10.77 -8.25
C GLU A 180 -0.94 12.10 -7.73
N PRO A 181 -1.15 12.26 -6.41
CA PRO A 181 -1.43 13.57 -5.82
C PRO A 181 -0.18 14.46 -5.88
N ASP A 182 -0.38 15.78 -5.91
CA ASP A 182 0.70 16.74 -5.65
C ASP A 182 1.14 16.60 -4.20
N ALA A 183 2.33 16.04 -4.00
CA ALA A 183 2.92 15.80 -2.69
C ALA A 183 3.03 17.06 -1.81
N SER A 184 3.09 18.26 -2.39
CA SER A 184 3.11 19.52 -1.63
C SER A 184 1.75 19.84 -0.98
N THR A 185 0.67 19.32 -1.55
CA THR A 185 -0.70 19.52 -1.06
C THR A 185 -1.13 18.47 -0.04
N VAL A 186 -0.37 17.38 0.12
CA VAL A 186 -0.64 16.30 1.08
C VAL A 186 0.18 16.54 2.35
N ASN A 187 -0.46 17.10 3.39
CA ASN A 187 0.21 17.46 4.64
C ASN A 187 -0.79 17.45 5.82
N GLY A 188 -0.35 17.85 7.02
CA GLY A 188 -1.17 17.80 8.23
C GLY A 188 -2.39 18.71 8.25
N THR A 189 -2.59 19.54 7.21
CA THR A 189 -3.82 20.34 7.04
C THR A 189 -4.81 19.72 6.08
N THR A 190 -4.41 18.72 5.29
CA THR A 190 -5.24 18.11 4.24
C THR A 190 -5.41 16.61 4.42
N PHE A 191 -4.50 15.93 5.11
CA PHE A 191 -4.64 14.55 5.59
C PHE A 191 -4.68 14.59 7.11
N ILE A 192 -5.88 14.45 7.67
CA ILE A 192 -6.17 14.70 9.08
C ILE A 192 -6.66 13.41 9.74
N LEU A 193 -6.20 13.16 10.97
CA LEU A 193 -6.70 12.12 11.86
C LEU A 193 -7.27 12.78 13.11
N GLU A 194 -8.49 12.43 13.48
CA GLU A 194 -9.17 12.94 14.69
C GLU A 194 -9.65 11.78 15.54
N ALA A 195 -9.39 11.84 16.84
CA ALA A 195 -9.98 10.97 17.83
C ALA A 195 -11.34 11.53 18.27
N SER A 196 -12.33 10.65 18.48
CA SER A 196 -13.71 11.00 18.87
C SER A 196 -13.88 11.60 20.28
N GLY A 197 -12.79 11.82 21.02
CA GLY A 197 -12.89 12.28 22.40
C GLY A 197 -13.51 11.25 23.36
N GLY A 198 -13.55 9.98 22.95
CA GLY A 198 -14.09 8.87 23.73
C GLY A 198 -15.60 8.61 23.61
N ASP A 199 -16.33 9.30 22.72
CA ASP A 199 -17.79 9.14 22.60
C ASP A 199 -18.29 8.63 21.24
N THR A 200 -17.38 8.27 20.33
CA THR A 200 -17.65 7.74 18.98
C THR A 200 -18.33 8.72 18.01
N THR A 201 -18.60 9.95 18.45
CA THR A 201 -19.23 10.98 17.63
C THR A 201 -18.20 11.98 17.09
N PHE A 202 -18.60 12.74 16.07
CA PHE A 202 -17.76 13.75 15.45
C PHE A 202 -18.60 15.00 15.13
N GLY A 203 -18.01 16.19 15.29
CA GLY A 203 -18.64 17.49 15.11
C GLY A 203 -19.24 18.11 16.38
N ASP A 204 -18.98 17.55 17.57
CA ASP A 204 -19.50 18.09 18.84
C ASP A 204 -18.49 19.01 19.55
N GLY A 205 -17.25 19.09 19.05
CA GLY A 205 -16.19 19.95 19.55
C GLY A 205 -15.30 19.31 20.62
N ASN A 206 -15.49 18.01 20.92
CA ASN A 206 -14.64 17.25 21.82
C ASN A 206 -13.45 16.59 21.09
N GLU A 207 -13.40 16.67 19.75
CA GLU A 207 -12.48 15.88 18.94
C GLU A 207 -11.04 16.34 19.12
N ILE A 208 -10.13 15.37 19.16
CA ILE A 208 -8.70 15.62 19.35
C ILE A 208 -7.98 15.28 18.05
N THR A 209 -7.39 16.29 17.40
CA THR A 209 -6.53 16.06 16.24
C THR A 209 -5.26 15.32 16.66
N VAL A 210 -4.97 14.21 16.00
CA VAL A 210 -3.77 13.41 16.20
C VAL A 210 -2.68 13.91 15.25
N ALA A 211 -1.51 14.28 15.78
CA ALA A 211 -0.36 14.68 14.97
C ALA A 211 0.39 13.45 14.44
N ALA A 212 0.66 13.43 13.14
CA ALA A 212 1.51 12.41 12.51
C ALA A 212 2.98 12.56 12.95
N ALA A 213 3.72 11.45 12.95
CA ALA A 213 5.18 11.49 12.95
C ALA A 213 5.71 12.07 11.63
N SER A 214 5.09 11.70 10.51
CA SER A 214 5.31 12.29 9.19
C SER A 214 4.11 12.06 8.26
N ILE A 215 3.95 12.92 7.24
CA ILE A 215 2.99 12.71 6.16
C ILE A 215 3.76 12.80 4.85
N THR A 216 3.67 11.78 4.01
CA THR A 216 4.48 11.68 2.78
C THR A 216 3.73 11.05 1.62
N VAL A 217 4.11 11.43 0.40
CA VAL A 217 3.81 10.69 -0.83
C VAL A 217 5.10 9.95 -1.22
N PRO A 218 5.19 8.61 -1.05
CA PRO A 218 6.44 7.89 -1.27
C PRO A 218 6.82 7.84 -2.76
N LEU A 219 8.07 8.16 -3.10
CA LEU A 219 8.56 8.08 -4.50
C LEU A 219 8.48 6.67 -5.10
N ALA A 220 8.55 5.64 -4.26
CA ALA A 220 8.42 4.25 -4.68
C ALA A 220 6.97 3.84 -4.99
N ASN A 221 5.99 4.62 -4.50
CA ASN A 221 4.57 4.42 -4.76
C ASN A 221 3.84 5.77 -4.77
N PRO A 222 3.99 6.57 -5.84
CA PRO A 222 3.55 7.95 -5.87
C PRO A 222 2.03 8.11 -5.92
N GLN A 223 1.26 7.03 -6.09
CA GLN A 223 -0.20 7.05 -6.00
C GLN A 223 -0.72 6.85 -4.57
N THR A 224 0.14 6.95 -3.56
CA THR A 224 -0.23 6.77 -2.16
C THR A 224 0.24 7.93 -1.29
N ALA A 225 -0.55 8.25 -0.27
CA ALA A 225 -0.14 9.09 0.85
C ALA A 225 -0.09 8.25 2.12
N VAL A 226 0.96 8.44 2.92
CA VAL A 226 1.18 7.74 4.18
C VAL A 226 1.16 8.75 5.31
N PHE A 227 0.25 8.55 6.27
CA PHE A 227 0.21 9.23 7.56
C PHE A 227 0.86 8.31 8.59
N ASP A 228 2.10 8.61 8.96
CA ASP A 228 2.91 7.80 9.86
C ASP A 228 2.52 8.04 11.32
N LEU A 229 2.22 6.97 12.04
CA LEU A 229 1.81 6.95 13.45
C LEU A 229 2.87 6.28 14.34
N THR A 230 4.06 6.02 13.81
CA THR A 230 5.14 5.37 14.55
C THR A 230 5.51 6.20 15.78
N GLY A 231 5.33 5.60 16.97
CA GLY A 231 5.62 6.26 18.25
C GLY A 231 4.57 7.28 18.70
N ILE A 232 3.46 7.43 17.96
CA ILE A 232 2.34 8.28 18.36
C ILE A 232 1.43 7.49 19.32
N PRO A 233 1.19 7.97 20.55
CA PRO A 233 0.30 7.29 21.47
C PRO A 233 -1.15 7.44 21.01
N LEU A 234 -1.84 6.31 20.86
CA LEU A 234 -3.25 6.22 20.52
C LEU A 234 -4.02 5.58 21.68
N ALA A 235 -5.27 6.00 21.88
CA ALA A 235 -6.21 5.43 22.84
C ALA A 235 -7.20 4.47 22.17
N ASP A 236 -7.86 3.65 22.99
CA ASP A 236 -8.97 2.81 22.57
C ASP A 236 -10.22 3.66 22.34
N GLU A 237 -10.48 4.01 21.08
CA GLU A 237 -11.66 4.79 20.68
C GLU A 237 -11.87 4.74 19.16
N THR A 238 -12.84 5.52 18.66
CA THR A 238 -13.10 5.70 17.24
C THR A 238 -12.29 6.88 16.71
N TYR A 239 -11.68 6.69 15.55
CA TYR A 239 -10.91 7.69 14.84
C TYR A 239 -11.56 8.02 13.49
N ARG A 240 -11.56 9.29 13.11
CA ARG A 240 -11.97 9.79 11.79
C ARG A 240 -10.75 10.19 10.98
N VAL A 241 -10.66 9.63 9.77
CA VAL A 241 -9.72 10.05 8.74
C VAL A 241 -10.43 11.04 7.82
N ARG A 242 -9.81 12.19 7.57
CA ARG A 242 -10.27 13.18 6.59
C ARG A 242 -9.19 13.45 5.56
N LEU A 243 -9.56 13.41 4.28
CA LEU A 243 -8.75 13.92 3.17
C LEU A 243 -9.52 15.09 2.54
N LEU A 244 -8.98 16.30 2.62
CA LEU A 244 -9.70 17.49 2.18
C LEU A 244 -9.63 17.62 0.66
N GLY A 245 -10.78 17.62 -0.02
CA GLY A 245 -10.90 17.98 -1.43
C GLY A 245 -11.53 19.35 -1.65
N SER A 246 -11.91 20.04 -0.57
CA SER A 246 -12.55 21.35 -0.62
C SER A 246 -11.90 22.36 0.35
N GLY A 247 -12.22 23.65 0.17
CA GLY A 247 -11.76 24.71 1.07
C GLY A 247 -10.43 25.36 0.66
N PRO A 248 -9.74 26.07 1.56
CA PRO A 248 -8.51 26.82 1.24
C PRO A 248 -7.26 25.94 1.16
N SER A 249 -7.30 24.75 1.78
CA SER A 249 -6.26 23.73 1.70
C SER A 249 -6.93 22.43 1.26
N MET A 250 -6.54 21.91 0.11
CA MET A 250 -7.12 20.69 -0.47
C MET A 250 -6.03 19.86 -1.13
N ILE A 251 -6.24 18.55 -1.20
CA ILE A 251 -5.40 17.64 -1.96
C ILE A 251 -5.69 17.86 -3.44
N LEU A 252 -4.63 18.11 -4.19
CA LEU A 252 -4.66 18.22 -5.64
C LEU A 252 -3.89 17.06 -6.26
N ASP A 253 -4.11 16.78 -7.54
CA ASP A 253 -3.13 16.07 -8.36
C ASP A 253 -2.08 17.01 -8.96
N LEU A 254 -1.13 16.46 -9.70
CA LEU A 254 -0.10 17.24 -10.40
C LEU A 254 -0.66 18.21 -11.47
N ALA A 255 -1.96 18.10 -11.79
CA ALA A 255 -2.68 18.99 -12.69
C ALA A 255 -3.30 20.20 -12.00
N ALA A 256 -3.31 20.21 -10.67
CA ALA A 256 -4.17 21.06 -9.85
C ALA A 256 -5.68 20.73 -9.92
N ASN A 257 -6.07 19.51 -10.29
CA ASN A 257 -7.45 19.05 -10.11
C ASN A 257 -7.67 18.69 -8.63
N ALA A 258 -8.79 19.09 -8.05
CA ALA A 258 -9.10 18.76 -6.66
C ALA A 258 -9.54 17.30 -6.50
N LEU A 259 -9.36 16.77 -5.28
CA LEU A 259 -9.90 15.48 -4.88
C LEU A 259 -11.44 15.51 -5.00
N ASP A 260 -12.01 14.46 -5.61
CA ASP A 260 -13.43 14.11 -5.59
C ASP A 260 -13.65 13.11 -4.43
N GLY A 261 -13.87 13.70 -3.25
CA GLY A 261 -13.67 13.05 -1.96
C GLY A 261 -14.87 12.26 -1.44
N GLU A 262 -16.08 12.52 -1.92
CA GLU A 262 -17.33 12.03 -1.31
C GLU A 262 -17.35 10.51 -1.14
N PHE A 263 -17.27 10.03 0.11
CA PHE A 263 -17.24 8.61 0.40
C PHE A 263 -18.62 8.06 0.76
N THR A 264 -19.14 7.16 -0.07
CA THR A 264 -20.46 6.51 0.11
C THR A 264 -20.35 5.04 0.55
N ALA A 265 -19.31 4.72 1.34
CA ALA A 265 -18.94 3.36 1.75
C ALA A 265 -18.49 2.43 0.60
N ALA A 266 -18.12 2.99 -0.55
CA ALA A 266 -17.56 2.27 -1.68
C ALA A 266 -16.39 3.05 -2.29
N PHE A 267 -15.45 2.32 -2.89
CA PHE A 267 -14.36 2.88 -3.66
C PHE A 267 -14.60 2.69 -5.17
N PRO A 268 -14.06 3.58 -6.03
CA PRO A 268 -13.37 4.83 -5.67
C PRO A 268 -14.32 5.85 -5.03
N SER A 269 -13.78 6.81 -4.29
CA SER A 269 -14.55 7.93 -3.74
C SER A 269 -15.10 8.82 -4.85
N GLY A 270 -16.06 9.66 -4.47
CA GLY A 270 -16.50 10.80 -5.23
C GLY A 270 -17.82 10.62 -5.99
N ASP A 271 -18.32 11.71 -6.56
CA ASP A 271 -19.59 11.78 -7.28
C ASP A 271 -19.46 12.02 -8.79
N GLY A 272 -18.25 12.31 -9.28
CA GLY A 272 -18.03 12.75 -10.66
C GLY A 272 -17.34 14.10 -10.75
N SER A 273 -17.40 14.90 -9.68
CA SER A 273 -17.04 16.31 -9.68
C SER A 273 -15.88 16.57 -8.73
N GLU A 274 -14.94 17.43 -9.12
CA GLU A 274 -13.90 17.90 -8.20
C GLU A 274 -14.50 18.58 -6.96
N GLY A 275 -14.00 18.22 -5.78
CA GLY A 275 -14.46 18.77 -4.52
C GLY A 275 -14.86 17.70 -3.50
N GLY A 276 -15.30 18.17 -2.34
CA GLY A 276 -15.73 17.29 -1.25
C GLY A 276 -14.59 16.67 -0.46
N ASP A 277 -14.84 16.45 0.82
CA ASP A 277 -13.88 15.80 1.69
C ASP A 277 -14.16 14.29 1.71
N PHE A 278 -13.11 13.49 1.63
CA PHE A 278 -13.20 12.09 1.98
C PHE A 278 -13.21 11.97 3.49
N GLU A 279 -14.25 11.37 4.05
CA GLU A 279 -14.36 11.07 5.47
C GLU A 279 -14.65 9.59 5.68
N SER A 280 -13.93 8.97 6.61
CA SER A 280 -14.21 7.61 7.05
C SER A 280 -13.76 7.41 8.50
N VAL A 281 -14.26 6.37 9.14
CA VAL A 281 -13.91 6.04 10.52
C VAL A 281 -13.32 4.64 10.64
N PHE A 282 -12.50 4.42 11.65
CA PHE A 282 -12.14 3.08 12.14
C PHE A 282 -12.12 3.12 13.67
N THR A 283 -12.26 1.97 14.31
CA THR A 283 -12.19 1.88 15.78
C THR A 283 -10.96 1.10 16.18
N VAL A 284 -10.22 1.59 17.16
CA VAL A 284 -9.18 0.81 17.84
C VAL A 284 -9.74 0.36 19.18
N MET A 285 -9.64 -0.93 19.42
CA MET A 285 -9.98 -1.52 20.71
C MET A 285 -8.87 -2.48 21.06
N SER A 286 -8.05 -2.12 22.04
CA SER A 286 -7.09 -3.07 22.59
C SER A 286 -7.87 -4.31 23.03
N PRO A 287 -7.41 -5.51 22.68
CA PRO A 287 -8.09 -6.73 23.07
C PRO A 287 -8.16 -6.72 24.59
N LEU A 288 -9.38 -6.82 25.12
CA LEU A 288 -9.56 -7.23 26.50
C LEU A 288 -8.78 -8.53 26.64
N ILE A 289 -7.68 -8.52 27.40
CA ILE A 289 -6.98 -9.75 27.74
C ILE A 289 -7.97 -10.50 28.64
N MET A 290 -8.79 -11.37 28.04
CA MET A 290 -9.69 -12.31 28.74
C MET A 290 -8.88 -13.47 29.37
N GLY A 291 -7.68 -13.17 29.82
CA GLY A 291 -6.78 -14.05 30.52
C GLY A 291 -6.75 -13.74 32.02
N PRO A 292 -6.16 -14.62 32.83
CA PRO A 292 -5.97 -14.38 34.25
C PRO A 292 -5.05 -13.17 34.46
N THR A 293 -5.53 -12.18 35.22
CA THR A 293 -4.72 -11.01 35.60
C THR A 293 -3.83 -11.31 36.80
N LEU A 294 -2.75 -10.54 36.99
CA LEU A 294 -1.93 -10.68 38.18
C LEU A 294 -2.73 -10.40 39.46
N ASP A 295 -3.69 -9.47 39.44
CA ASP A 295 -4.57 -9.23 40.59
C ASP A 295 -5.44 -10.47 40.93
N ALA A 296 -5.97 -11.17 39.91
CA ALA A 296 -6.73 -12.39 40.11
C ALA A 296 -5.85 -13.53 40.64
N ILE A 297 -4.66 -13.75 40.04
CA ILE A 297 -3.68 -14.74 40.50
C ILE A 297 -3.20 -14.41 41.92
N GLN A 298 -2.99 -13.13 42.23
CA GLN A 298 -2.59 -12.68 43.56
C GLN A 298 -3.66 -13.04 44.59
N ALA A 299 -4.93 -12.74 44.31
CA ALA A 299 -6.02 -12.99 45.23
C ALA A 299 -6.29 -14.50 45.42
N ALA A 300 -6.21 -15.28 44.33
CA ALA A 300 -6.54 -16.70 44.34
C ALA A 300 -5.38 -17.60 44.78
N VAL A 301 -4.13 -17.21 44.50
CA VAL A 301 -2.95 -18.09 44.64
C VAL A 301 -1.88 -17.46 45.52
N PHE A 302 -1.24 -16.37 45.09
CA PHE A 302 -0.03 -15.87 45.77
C PHE A 302 -0.31 -15.40 47.19
N GLY A 303 -1.39 -14.67 47.42
CA GLY A 303 -1.81 -14.23 48.74
C GLY A 303 -2.07 -15.40 49.70
N PRO A 304 -3.06 -16.27 49.43
CA PRO A 304 -3.44 -17.32 50.36
C PRO A 304 -2.45 -18.48 50.46
N THR A 305 -1.65 -18.74 49.41
CA THR A 305 -0.81 -19.95 49.34
C THR A 305 0.67 -19.65 49.52
N CYS A 306 1.18 -18.54 48.98
CA CYS A 306 2.61 -18.27 48.89
C CYS A 306 3.09 -17.20 49.88
N SER A 307 2.28 -16.18 50.15
CA SER A 307 2.62 -15.05 51.02
C SER A 307 2.31 -15.28 52.50
N THR A 308 2.14 -16.54 52.89
CA THR A 308 1.89 -16.92 54.27
C THR A 308 3.12 -16.72 55.16
N ALA A 309 2.90 -16.63 56.48
CA ALA A 309 3.98 -16.44 57.44
C ALA A 309 5.02 -17.57 57.33
N GLY A 310 6.29 -17.20 57.21
CA GLY A 310 7.41 -18.14 57.03
C GLY A 310 7.72 -18.52 55.57
N CYS A 311 6.89 -18.13 54.61
CA CYS A 311 7.11 -18.38 53.18
C CYS A 311 7.56 -17.10 52.45
N HIS A 312 6.74 -16.48 51.59
CA HIS A 312 7.11 -15.30 50.79
C HIS A 312 6.42 -14.02 51.28
N SER A 313 6.71 -13.67 52.53
CA SER A 313 6.10 -12.54 53.25
C SER A 313 6.88 -11.22 53.11
N GLY A 314 8.07 -11.23 52.50
CA GLY A 314 8.90 -10.03 52.33
C GLY A 314 9.57 -9.49 53.59
N GLY A 315 9.38 -10.13 54.75
CA GLY A 315 9.85 -9.64 56.05
C GLY A 315 11.16 -10.23 56.56
N GLY A 316 11.80 -11.13 55.81
CA GLY A 316 12.97 -11.88 56.29
C GLY A 316 14.30 -11.52 55.62
N ALA A 317 15.40 -11.86 56.29
CA ALA A 317 16.77 -11.63 55.80
C ALA A 317 17.31 -12.77 54.90
N ALA A 318 16.56 -13.86 54.75
CA ALA A 318 16.97 -15.05 54.00
C ALA A 318 15.78 -15.70 53.26
N LEU A 319 16.09 -16.59 52.31
CA LEU A 319 15.09 -17.39 51.60
C LEU A 319 14.31 -18.30 52.57
N PRO A 320 13.01 -18.55 52.32
CA PRO A 320 12.18 -17.95 51.26
C PRO A 320 11.64 -16.55 51.60
N THR A 321 11.72 -16.13 52.86
CA THR A 321 11.08 -14.93 53.44
C THR A 321 11.57 -13.58 52.94
N ILE A 322 12.72 -13.53 52.27
CA ILE A 322 13.24 -12.31 51.64
C ILE A 322 12.45 -11.90 50.39
N MET A 323 11.73 -12.82 49.73
CA MET A 323 10.87 -12.48 48.60
C MET A 323 9.51 -11.98 49.11
N ASN A 324 9.07 -10.84 48.57
CA ASN A 324 7.81 -10.22 48.95
C ASN A 324 6.71 -10.49 47.90
N LEU A 325 5.71 -11.29 48.25
CA LEU A 325 4.53 -11.57 47.42
C LEU A 325 3.21 -11.10 48.09
N THR A 326 3.27 -10.13 49.02
CA THR A 326 2.12 -9.75 49.87
C THR A 326 1.04 -8.93 49.15
N SER A 327 1.34 -8.40 47.96
CA SER A 327 0.42 -7.65 47.12
C SER A 327 0.78 -7.89 45.66
N ALA A 328 -0.17 -7.66 44.75
CA ALA A 328 0.09 -7.87 43.33
C ALA A 328 1.21 -6.95 42.81
N GLN A 329 1.32 -5.73 43.33
CA GLN A 329 2.46 -4.84 43.03
C GLN A 329 3.79 -5.42 43.53
N ALA A 330 3.84 -5.84 44.80
CA ALA A 330 5.06 -6.44 45.36
C ALA A 330 5.46 -7.73 44.61
N SER A 331 4.48 -8.55 44.24
CA SER A 331 4.68 -9.75 43.42
C SER A 331 5.25 -9.42 42.06
N PHE A 332 4.70 -8.42 41.36
CA PHE A 332 5.23 -7.94 40.08
C PHE A 332 6.69 -7.53 40.22
N ASP A 333 6.98 -6.63 41.17
CA ASP A 333 8.32 -6.07 41.42
C ASP A 333 9.36 -7.14 41.81
N ASN A 334 8.91 -8.27 42.39
CA ASN A 334 9.78 -9.34 42.84
C ASN A 334 9.89 -10.52 41.85
N LEU A 335 9.02 -10.62 40.85
CA LEU A 335 8.95 -11.76 39.94
C LEU A 335 9.30 -11.37 38.50
N VAL A 336 8.71 -10.31 37.97
CA VAL A 336 8.79 -10.00 36.54
C VAL A 336 10.15 -9.39 36.20
N ASN A 337 10.89 -10.03 35.29
CA ASN A 337 12.25 -9.64 34.91
C ASN A 337 13.28 -9.62 36.05
N ILE A 338 13.01 -10.31 37.16
CA ILE A 338 13.93 -10.40 38.29
C ILE A 338 14.76 -11.68 38.23
N ALA A 339 16.08 -11.56 38.36
CA ALA A 339 16.98 -12.71 38.42
C ALA A 339 16.70 -13.63 39.62
N SER A 340 16.78 -14.94 39.40
CA SER A 340 16.64 -15.94 40.46
C SER A 340 17.87 -15.97 41.36
N LEU A 341 17.65 -16.00 42.68
CA LEU A 341 18.73 -16.17 43.66
C LEU A 341 19.20 -17.63 43.80
N GLN A 342 18.32 -18.59 43.48
CA GLN A 342 18.63 -20.02 43.63
C GLN A 342 19.21 -20.63 42.35
N MET A 343 18.93 -20.04 41.18
CA MET A 343 19.41 -20.52 39.89
C MET A 343 20.06 -19.38 39.11
N PRO A 344 21.40 -19.28 39.11
CA PRO A 344 22.12 -18.28 38.32
C PRO A 344 21.74 -18.33 36.84
N GLY A 345 21.48 -17.16 36.25
CA GLY A 345 21.13 -17.02 34.83
C GLY A 345 19.64 -17.18 34.51
N ALA A 346 18.82 -17.65 35.45
CA ALA A 346 17.37 -17.75 35.26
C ALA A 346 16.64 -16.48 35.69
N ILE A 347 15.59 -16.11 34.97
CA ILE A 347 14.64 -15.05 35.34
C ILE A 347 13.41 -15.69 35.99
N ARG A 348 12.91 -15.11 37.09
CA ARG A 348 11.77 -15.64 37.85
C ARG A 348 10.51 -15.71 37.00
N VAL A 349 10.14 -14.60 36.35
CA VAL A 349 9.10 -14.54 35.31
C VAL A 349 9.66 -13.78 34.12
N LEU A 350 9.71 -14.44 32.97
CA LEU A 350 10.12 -13.89 31.69
C LEU A 350 8.85 -13.61 30.86
N PRO A 351 8.44 -12.33 30.68
CA PRO A 351 7.26 -11.98 29.90
C PRO A 351 7.23 -12.62 28.51
N GLY A 352 6.09 -13.19 28.14
CA GLY A 352 5.87 -13.88 26.87
C GLY A 352 6.43 -15.30 26.79
N ASP A 353 7.20 -15.76 27.79
CA ASP A 353 7.88 -17.05 27.77
C ASP A 353 7.68 -17.84 29.08
N PRO A 354 6.52 -18.52 29.23
CA PRO A 354 6.26 -19.35 30.41
C PRO A 354 7.18 -20.56 30.51
N ASP A 355 7.69 -21.09 29.39
CA ASP A 355 8.52 -22.30 29.37
C ASP A 355 9.93 -22.05 29.91
N ASN A 356 10.47 -20.84 29.76
CA ASN A 356 11.76 -20.44 30.34
C ASN A 356 11.63 -19.64 31.65
N SER A 357 10.41 -19.45 32.16
CA SER A 357 10.16 -18.76 33.43
C SER A 357 10.43 -19.66 34.63
N TYR A 358 11.39 -19.29 35.47
CA TYR A 358 11.80 -20.13 36.61
C TYR A 358 10.66 -20.39 37.61
N LEU A 359 9.72 -19.46 37.77
CA LEU A 359 8.51 -19.67 38.57
C LEU A 359 7.73 -20.90 38.11
N ILE A 360 7.51 -21.08 36.81
CA ILE A 360 6.76 -22.21 36.26
C ILE A 360 7.49 -23.52 36.54
N HIS A 361 8.81 -23.56 36.35
CA HIS A 361 9.60 -24.73 36.71
C HIS A 361 9.48 -25.10 38.20
N LYS A 362 9.38 -24.10 39.08
CA LYS A 362 9.19 -24.32 40.52
C LYS A 362 7.79 -24.83 40.86
N LEU A 363 6.75 -24.36 40.19
CA LEU A 363 5.37 -24.81 40.41
C LEU A 363 5.12 -26.23 39.87
N GLU A 364 5.71 -26.54 38.71
CA GLU A 364 5.62 -27.86 38.06
C GLU A 364 6.57 -28.89 38.69
N GLY A 365 7.61 -28.43 39.40
CA GLY A 365 8.62 -29.30 40.01
C GLY A 365 9.68 -29.78 39.03
N THR A 366 9.84 -29.09 37.90
CA THR A 366 10.83 -29.37 36.85
C THR A 366 12.14 -28.59 37.04
N ALA A 367 12.20 -27.70 38.03
CA ALA A 367 13.38 -26.89 38.32
C ALA A 367 14.60 -27.75 38.72
N ALA A 368 15.77 -27.44 38.15
CA ALA A 368 17.01 -28.16 38.47
C ALA A 368 17.58 -27.85 39.87
N VAL A 369 17.17 -26.73 40.49
CA VAL A 369 17.62 -26.31 41.83
C VAL A 369 16.43 -25.89 42.70
N GLY A 370 16.42 -26.44 43.92
CA GLY A 370 15.45 -26.18 44.98
C GLY A 370 14.12 -26.92 44.80
N ASP A 371 13.39 -27.12 45.89
CA ASP A 371 12.16 -27.93 45.90
C ASP A 371 11.00 -27.34 45.11
N ARG A 372 10.05 -28.20 44.72
CA ARG A 372 8.78 -27.81 44.11
C ARG A 372 7.98 -26.92 45.06
N MET A 373 7.37 -25.87 44.52
CA MET A 373 6.48 -24.97 45.24
C MET A 373 4.99 -25.33 45.02
N PRO A 374 4.13 -25.21 46.05
CA PRO A 374 4.42 -24.82 47.43
C PRO A 374 5.21 -25.91 48.19
N ALA A 375 6.30 -25.51 48.85
CA ALA A 375 7.20 -26.45 49.52
C ALA A 375 6.51 -27.15 50.70
N GLY A 376 6.74 -28.46 50.84
CA GLY A 376 6.22 -29.27 51.96
C GLY A 376 4.72 -29.58 51.91
N SER A 377 3.99 -29.13 50.87
CA SER A 377 2.60 -29.53 50.67
C SER A 377 2.52 -30.92 50.03
N PRO A 378 1.73 -31.88 50.58
CA PRO A 378 1.48 -33.15 49.89
C PRO A 378 0.60 -32.97 48.64
N ASN A 379 -0.09 -31.84 48.54
CA ASN A 379 -0.95 -31.49 47.41
C ASN A 379 -0.30 -30.34 46.62
N PRO A 380 0.21 -30.59 45.41
CA PRO A 380 0.65 -29.50 44.55
C PRO A 380 -0.50 -28.60 44.13
N LEU A 381 -0.17 -27.43 43.57
CA LEU A 381 -1.18 -26.60 42.89
C LEU A 381 -1.86 -27.40 41.78
N ASP A 382 -3.15 -27.14 41.61
CA ASP A 382 -3.95 -27.67 40.52
C ASP A 382 -3.29 -27.29 39.18
N PRO A 383 -3.08 -28.24 38.24
CA PRO A 383 -2.59 -27.93 36.90
C PRO A 383 -3.37 -26.83 36.18
N ALA A 384 -4.68 -26.69 36.41
CA ALA A 384 -5.48 -25.61 35.84
C ALA A 384 -5.07 -24.23 36.37
N VAL A 385 -4.76 -24.13 37.67
CA VAL A 385 -4.23 -22.90 38.28
C VAL A 385 -2.83 -22.58 37.74
N ILE A 386 -1.98 -23.60 37.55
CA ILE A 386 -0.67 -23.39 36.91
C ILE A 386 -0.86 -22.92 35.47
N ALA A 387 -1.83 -23.47 34.73
CA ALA A 387 -2.15 -23.03 33.37
C ALA A 387 -2.59 -21.56 33.32
N GLU A 388 -3.33 -21.08 34.32
CA GLU A 388 -3.67 -19.66 34.43
C GLU A 388 -2.41 -18.80 34.61
N ILE A 389 -1.50 -19.16 35.50
CA ILE A 389 -0.24 -18.43 35.68
C ILE A 389 0.60 -18.46 34.38
N ARG A 390 0.62 -19.59 33.67
CA ARG A 390 1.30 -19.70 32.37
C ARG A 390 0.68 -18.78 31.32
N GLN A 391 -0.65 -18.69 31.28
CA GLN A 391 -1.36 -17.82 30.36
C GLN A 391 -1.06 -16.34 30.65
N TRP A 392 -1.08 -15.93 31.91
CA TRP A 392 -0.68 -14.57 32.31
C TRP A 392 0.75 -14.23 31.85
N ILE A 393 1.69 -15.17 31.97
CA ILE A 393 3.07 -14.97 31.48
C ILE A 393 3.10 -14.87 29.96
N ALA A 394 2.41 -15.78 29.25
CA ALA A 394 2.32 -15.77 27.79
C ALA A 394 1.72 -14.45 27.26
N ASP A 395 0.77 -13.87 27.99
CA ASP A 395 0.13 -12.58 27.70
C ASP A 395 1.01 -11.37 28.06
N GLY A 396 2.31 -11.60 28.34
CA GLY A 396 3.29 -10.55 28.60
C GLY A 396 3.48 -10.22 30.09
N ALA A 397 2.94 -11.04 31.00
CA ALA A 397 3.09 -10.89 32.44
C ALA A 397 2.76 -9.47 32.95
N LEU A 398 1.67 -8.87 32.43
CA LEU A 398 1.29 -7.50 32.74
C LEU A 398 0.87 -7.32 34.21
N ARG A 399 1.08 -6.11 34.75
CA ARG A 399 0.70 -5.76 36.12
C ARG A 399 -0.81 -5.66 36.25
#